data_AF-A0A351NZW8-F1
#
_entry.id   AF-A0A351NZW8-F1
#
_cell.length_a   1.000
_cell.length_b   1.000
_cell.length_c   1.000
_cell.angle_alpha   90.00
_cell.angle_beta   90.00
_cell.angle_gamma   90.00
#
_symmetry.space_group_name_H-M   'P 1'
#
loop_
_entity.id
_entity.type
_entity.pdbx_description
1 polymer ?
#
loop_
_entity_poly.entity_id
_entity_poly.type
_entity_poly.pdbx_seq_one_letter_code
_entity_poly.pdbx_strand_id
1 'polypeptide(L)' 'MALTELSRSIEGMVAIVTGSGSGMGAATAKLFAAQGAKVAAIDINQGGL' A
#
# COMPACT_ATOMS: atom_id res chain seq x y z
N MET A 1 10.38 -22.60 2.04
CA MET A 1 10.97 -21.62 2.97
C MET A 1 9.90 -21.25 3.97
N ALA A 2 10.05 -21.63 5.23
CA ALA A 2 9.15 -21.18 6.28
C ALA A 2 9.52 -19.74 6.63
N LEU A 3 8.54 -18.84 6.69
CA LEU A 3 8.73 -17.50 7.25
C LEU A 3 8.92 -17.67 8.76
N THR A 4 10.17 -17.71 9.22
CA THR A 4 10.53 -17.98 10.62
C THR A 4 10.28 -16.80 11.55
N GLU A 5 9.94 -15.63 11.00
CA GLU A 5 9.67 -14.39 11.71
C GLU A 5 8.44 -13.72 11.07
N LEU A 6 7.36 -13.55 11.85
CA LEU A 6 6.15 -12.87 11.41
C LEU A 6 6.15 -11.44 11.94
N SER A 7 6.74 -10.53 11.17
CA SER A 7 6.55 -9.10 11.38
C SER A 7 5.31 -8.62 10.63
N ARG A 8 4.45 -7.86 11.32
CA ARG A 8 3.30 -7.17 10.71
C ARG A 8 3.67 -5.75 10.26
N SER A 9 4.92 -5.33 10.44
CA SER A 9 5.42 -4.04 9.97
C SER A 9 5.68 -4.08 8.47
N ILE A 10 5.40 -2.96 7.82
CA ILE A 10 5.64 -2.72 6.38
C ILE A 10 6.60 -1.55 6.16
N GLU A 11 7.22 -1.04 7.22
CA GLU A 11 8.17 0.05 7.16
C GLU A 11 9.34 -0.28 6.23
N GLY A 12 9.69 0.65 5.33
CA GLY A 12 10.77 0.47 4.36
C GLY A 12 10.45 -0.47 3.19
N MET A 13 9.31 -1.16 3.22
CA MET A 13 8.88 -2.07 2.16
C MET A 13 8.32 -1.29 0.95
N VAL A 14 8.27 -1.95 -0.21
CA VAL A 14 7.59 -1.44 -1.41
C VAL A 14 6.26 -2.16 -1.56
N ALA A 15 5.17 -1.41 -1.70
CA ALA A 15 3.82 -1.95 -1.87
C ALA A 15 3.14 -1.39 -3.12
N ILE A 16 2.45 -2.25 -3.87
CA ILE A 16 1.58 -1.87 -4.99
C ILE A 16 0.14 -1.95 -4.51
N VAL A 17 -0.62 -0.87 -4.68
CA VAL A 17 -2.04 -0.83 -4.32
C VAL A 17 -2.86 -0.43 -5.53
N THR A 18 -3.69 -1.35 -6.03
CA THR A 18 -4.62 -1.11 -7.14
C THR A 18 -5.98 -0.60 -6.61
N GLY A 19 -6.75 0.10 -7.46
CA GLY A 19 -8.01 0.71 -7.04
C GLY A 19 -7.81 1.79 -5.96
N SER A 20 -6.65 2.45 -5.98
CA SER A 20 -6.22 3.36 -4.91
C SER A 20 -6.80 4.77 -5.01
N GLY A 21 -7.65 5.05 -6.00
CA GLY A 21 -8.32 6.33 -6.17
C GLY A 21 -9.58 6.51 -5.31
N SER A 22 -10.10 5.45 -4.68
CA SER A 22 -11.25 5.56 -3.78
C SER A 22 -11.35 4.41 -2.77
N GLY A 23 -12.27 4.53 -1.81
CA GLY A 23 -12.68 3.44 -0.91
C GLY A 23 -11.52 2.80 -0.14
N MET A 24 -11.54 1.47 -0.08
CA MET A 24 -10.54 0.68 0.66
C MET A 24 -9.14 0.77 0.06
N GLY A 25 -9.02 0.85 -1.26
CA GLY A 25 -7.72 0.97 -1.92
C GLY A 25 -7.03 2.29 -1.55
N ALA A 26 -7.77 3.40 -1.60
CA ALA A 26 -7.26 4.70 -1.17
C ALA A 26 -6.87 4.73 0.30
N ALA A 27 -7.70 4.15 1.17
CA ALA A 27 -7.40 4.04 2.60
C ALA A 27 -6.13 3.22 2.86
N THR A 28 -5.96 2.11 2.13
CA THR A 28 -4.81 1.20 2.24
C THR A 28 -3.53 1.87 1.77
N ALA A 29 -3.55 2.51 0.58
CA ALA A 29 -2.39 3.22 0.04
C ALA A 29 -1.91 4.32 1.00
N LYS A 30 -2.85 5.10 1.55
CA LYS A 30 -2.55 6.16 2.54
C LYS A 30 -1.99 5.59 3.83
N LEU A 31 -2.61 4.55 4.38
CA LEU A 31 -2.13 3.90 5.61
C LEU A 31 -0.73 3.33 5.41
N PHE A 32 -0.46 2.67 4.29
CA PHE A 32 0.83 2.05 4.03
C PHE A 32 1.95 3.09 3.87
N ALA A 33 1.67 4.19 3.16
CA ALA A 33 2.60 5.31 3.07
C ALA A 33 2.87 5.93 4.45
N ALA A 34 1.83 6.10 5.27
CA ALA A 34 1.96 6.64 6.63
C ALA A 34 2.75 5.71 7.57
N GLN A 35 2.75 4.40 7.31
CA GLN A 35 3.54 3.40 8.03
C GLN A 35 4.97 3.22 7.47
N GLY A 36 5.42 4.13 6.60
CA GLY A 36 6.79 4.16 6.10
C GLY A 36 7.06 3.23 4.90
N ALA A 37 6.03 2.68 4.27
CA ALA A 37 6.18 1.95 3.02
C ALA A 37 6.30 2.92 1.83
N LYS A 38 7.05 2.52 0.80
CA LYS A 38 7.03 3.15 -0.51
C LYS A 38 5.87 2.58 -1.31
N VAL A 39 4.86 3.39 -1.59
CA VAL A 39 3.61 2.93 -2.20
C VAL A 39 3.51 3.36 -3.66
N ALA A 40 3.31 2.40 -4.55
CA ALA A 40 2.82 2.65 -5.90
C ALA A 40 1.29 2.60 -5.89
N ALA A 41 0.66 3.77 -5.88
CA ALA A 41 -0.78 3.92 -5.97
C ALA A 41 -1.21 3.84 -7.44
N ILE A 42 -2.00 2.82 -7.77
CA ILE A 42 -2.48 2.55 -9.13
C ILE A 42 -4.01 2.62 -9.15
N ASP A 43 -4.55 3.33 -10.12
CA ASP A 43 -5.97 3.38 -10.44
C ASP A 43 -6.17 3.56 -11.94
N ILE A 44 -7.34 3.19 -12.45
CA ILE A 44 -7.73 3.39 -13.85
C ILE A 44 -8.11 4.86 -14.11
N ASN A 45 -8.64 5.55 -13.10
CA ASN A 45 -8.98 6.96 -13.19
C ASN A 45 -7.85 7.80 -12.58
N GLN A 46 -7.08 8.47 -13.43
CA GLN A 46 -6.00 9.36 -13.00
C GLN A 46 -6.49 10.48 -12.07
N GLY A 47 -7.72 10.97 -12.23
CA GLY A 47 -8.27 12.03 -11.38
C GLY A 47 -8.66 11.57 -9.96
N GLY A 48 -8.64 10.26 -9.70
CA GLY A 48 -8.93 9.70 -8.37
C GLY A 48 -7.69 9.54 -7.48
N LEU A 49 -6.48 9.54 -8.07
CA LEU A 49 -5.20 9.49 -7.36
C LEU A 49 -4.81 10.86 -6.80
#